data_AF-A0A2I3BZN8-F1
#
_entry.id   AF-A0A2I3BZN8-F1
#
_cell.length_a   1.000
_cell.length_b   1.000
_cell.length_c   1.000
_cell.angle_alpha   90.00
_cell.angle_beta   90.00
_cell.angle_gamma   90.00
#
_symmetry.space_group_name_H-M   'P 1'
#
loop_
_entity.id
_entity.type
_entity.pdbx_description
1 polymer ?
#
loop_
_entity_poly.entity_id
_entity_poly.type
_entity_poly.pdbx_seq_one_letter_code
_entity_poly.pdbx_strand_id
1 'polypeptide(L)'
;MKLATKKNGTRDGLLMVVSKDLTRCVPATEIFHPMNLAPTMQVALDNWDALAPQLEELYLALNNGTVAGYEEFEAHYCESPLPRAYQWADGSAYVNHVELVRKARGAEMPESFWTDPLMYQGGSDAFIGPCDNIEFASDEWGIDFEGEVAVVTGDVPMGASVAEAQESIRLIMLVNDVSLRGLIPAELAKGFGFFQSKPSSAFSPVAVTPDELGDAWYENKVHLPLVSTYNHKPFGRPNAGIDMTFDFADLIVHATKTRPLSAGAIIGSGTVSNKQGTEHGTSIEEGGVGYSCIAEVRMIETIRDGKPSTNFMSFGDSIRLEMFDADGNNIFGSIDQQVSQYLKH
;
A
#
# COMPACT_ATOMS: atom_id res chain seq x y z
N MET A 1 -18.14 -1.04 -0.41
CA MET A 1 -17.88 -0.69 -1.83
C MET A 1 -16.40 -0.70 -2.25
N LYS A 2 -16.19 -0.68 -3.59
CA LYS A 2 -14.89 -0.53 -4.27
C LYS A 2 -14.81 0.78 -5.06
N LEU A 3 -13.74 1.57 -4.85
CA LEU A 3 -13.53 2.87 -5.47
C LEU A 3 -12.17 2.94 -6.18
N ALA A 4 -12.12 3.62 -7.32
CA ALA A 4 -10.89 3.86 -8.08
C ALA A 4 -10.82 5.31 -8.57
N THR A 5 -9.66 5.72 -9.06
CA THR A 5 -9.47 7.02 -9.70
C THR A 5 -8.98 6.82 -11.13
N LYS A 6 -9.78 7.22 -12.12
CA LYS A 6 -9.45 7.12 -13.54
C LYS A 6 -8.63 8.33 -14.00
N LYS A 7 -7.61 8.08 -14.81
CA LYS A 7 -6.83 9.11 -15.53
C LYS A 7 -7.73 9.92 -16.43
N ASN A 8 -7.77 11.23 -16.24
CA ASN A 8 -8.55 12.16 -17.07
C ASN A 8 -7.77 13.42 -17.50
N GLY A 9 -6.46 13.46 -17.25
CA GLY A 9 -5.59 14.60 -17.53
C GLY A 9 -5.64 15.73 -16.50
N THR A 10 -6.47 15.61 -15.46
CA THR A 10 -6.42 16.49 -14.28
C THR A 10 -5.51 15.90 -13.21
N ARG A 11 -5.12 16.69 -12.20
CA ARG A 11 -4.17 16.27 -11.15
C ARG A 11 -4.75 15.24 -10.18
N ASP A 12 -6.07 15.21 -10.00
CA ASP A 12 -6.76 14.37 -9.01
C ASP A 12 -7.60 13.26 -9.68
N GLY A 13 -7.52 13.14 -11.01
CA GLY A 13 -8.27 12.16 -11.79
C GLY A 13 -9.79 12.32 -11.71
N LEU A 14 -10.49 11.21 -11.93
CA LEU A 14 -11.96 11.09 -11.83
C LEU A 14 -12.32 9.91 -10.93
N LEU A 15 -13.11 10.15 -9.89
CA LEU A 15 -13.61 9.11 -9.01
C LEU A 15 -14.59 8.19 -9.75
N MET A 16 -14.30 6.89 -9.66
CA MET A 16 -15.08 5.80 -10.22
C MET A 16 -15.56 4.88 -9.11
N VAL A 17 -16.78 4.38 -9.22
CA VAL A 17 -17.26 3.20 -8.47
C VAL A 17 -16.99 1.97 -9.32
N VAL A 18 -16.38 0.94 -8.74
CA VAL A 18 -15.96 -0.28 -9.45
C VAL A 18 -16.79 -1.47 -8.97
N SER A 19 -17.17 -2.38 -9.85
CA SER A 19 -17.91 -3.60 -9.49
C SER A 19 -17.04 -4.54 -8.66
N LYS A 20 -17.70 -5.40 -7.88
CA LYS A 20 -17.03 -6.34 -6.96
C LYS A 20 -16.05 -7.27 -7.67
N ASP A 21 -16.41 -7.73 -8.86
CA ASP A 21 -15.61 -8.61 -9.72
C ASP A 21 -14.54 -7.87 -10.53
N LEU A 22 -14.40 -6.55 -10.37
CA LEU A 22 -13.43 -5.70 -11.08
C LEU A 22 -13.58 -5.72 -12.60
N THR A 23 -14.79 -5.95 -13.13
CA THR A 23 -15.04 -5.99 -14.58
C THR A 23 -15.66 -4.72 -15.12
N ARG A 24 -16.34 -3.94 -14.27
CA ARG A 24 -17.10 -2.75 -14.67
C ARG A 24 -16.83 -1.59 -13.73
N CYS A 25 -16.92 -0.38 -14.24
CA CYS A 25 -16.91 0.83 -13.41
C CYS A 25 -17.85 1.90 -13.96
N VAL A 26 -18.20 2.87 -13.13
CA VAL A 26 -19.04 4.01 -13.51
C VAL A 26 -18.53 5.28 -12.83
N PRO A 27 -18.49 6.43 -13.53
CA PRO A 27 -18.14 7.71 -12.90
C PRO A 27 -19.14 8.10 -11.81
N ALA A 28 -18.64 8.61 -10.68
CA ALA A 28 -19.50 9.11 -9.61
C ALA A 28 -20.08 10.52 -9.88
N THR A 29 -19.88 11.09 -11.08
CA THR A 29 -20.18 12.49 -11.41
C THR A 29 -21.60 12.94 -11.05
N GLU A 30 -22.61 12.10 -11.29
CA GLU A 30 -24.02 12.42 -11.01
C GLU A 30 -24.32 12.62 -9.51
N ILE A 31 -23.52 11.99 -8.63
CA ILE A 31 -23.63 12.17 -7.17
C ILE A 31 -23.08 13.55 -6.76
N PHE A 32 -21.99 13.99 -7.39
CA PHE A 32 -21.25 15.20 -7.00
C PHE A 32 -21.79 16.48 -7.64
N HIS A 33 -22.35 16.38 -8.86
CA HIS A 33 -22.84 17.52 -9.63
C HIS A 33 -23.91 18.36 -8.89
N PRO A 34 -24.94 17.77 -8.23
CA PRO A 34 -25.93 18.55 -7.47
C PRO A 34 -25.35 19.36 -6.31
N MET A 35 -24.18 18.94 -5.79
CA MET A 35 -23.48 19.62 -4.70
C MET A 35 -22.43 20.63 -5.20
N ASN A 36 -22.27 20.77 -6.52
CA ASN A 36 -21.22 21.58 -7.15
C ASN A 36 -19.81 21.21 -6.66
N LEU A 37 -19.58 19.90 -6.47
CA LEU A 37 -18.31 19.33 -6.02
C LEU A 37 -17.58 18.67 -7.20
N ALA A 38 -16.25 18.65 -7.16
CA ALA A 38 -15.47 17.87 -8.11
C ALA A 38 -15.54 16.37 -7.75
N PRO A 39 -15.78 15.47 -8.71
CA PRO A 39 -15.88 14.02 -8.45
C PRO A 39 -14.48 13.40 -8.32
N THR A 40 -13.79 13.68 -7.22
CA THR A 40 -12.46 13.13 -6.92
C THR A 40 -12.51 12.34 -5.62
N MET A 41 -11.56 11.40 -5.45
CA MET A 41 -11.46 10.62 -4.21
C MET A 41 -11.28 11.51 -2.98
N GLN A 42 -10.42 12.54 -3.06
CA GLN A 42 -10.21 13.46 -1.95
C GLN A 42 -11.49 14.20 -1.56
N VAL A 43 -12.27 14.70 -2.53
CA VAL A 43 -13.52 15.41 -2.23
C VAL A 43 -14.58 14.46 -1.64
N ALA A 44 -14.56 13.19 -2.03
CA ALA A 44 -15.38 12.14 -1.41
C ALA A 44 -15.03 11.98 0.08
N LEU A 45 -13.73 11.91 0.39
CA LEU A 45 -13.22 11.76 1.76
C LEU A 45 -13.49 13.00 2.61
N ASP A 46 -13.36 14.20 2.04
CA ASP A 46 -13.67 15.48 2.70
C ASP A 46 -15.16 15.60 3.10
N ASN A 47 -16.05 14.85 2.42
CA ASN A 47 -17.50 14.90 2.63
C ASN A 47 -18.10 13.50 2.83
N TRP A 48 -17.33 12.61 3.48
CA TRP A 48 -17.60 11.18 3.49
C TRP A 48 -18.99 10.82 4.01
N ASP A 49 -19.43 11.41 5.12
CA ASP A 49 -20.72 11.09 5.74
C ASP A 49 -21.92 11.40 4.82
N ALA A 50 -21.79 12.38 3.92
CA ALA A 50 -22.82 12.73 2.97
C ALA A 50 -22.74 11.91 1.66
N LEU A 51 -21.53 11.58 1.21
CA LEU A 51 -21.30 10.96 -0.10
C LEU A 51 -21.21 9.44 -0.06
N ALA A 52 -20.68 8.85 1.01
CA ALA A 52 -20.49 7.41 1.11
C ALA A 52 -21.79 6.60 0.96
N PRO A 53 -22.93 6.98 1.57
CA PRO A 53 -24.19 6.25 1.35
C PRO A 53 -24.65 6.25 -0.11
N GLN A 54 -24.43 7.35 -0.84
CA GLN A 54 -24.80 7.47 -2.25
C GLN A 54 -23.85 6.68 -3.16
N LEU A 55 -22.55 6.68 -2.83
CA LEU A 55 -21.55 5.86 -3.51
C LEU A 55 -21.83 4.36 -3.31
N GLU A 56 -22.24 3.96 -2.10
CA GLU A 56 -22.64 2.59 -1.79
C GLU A 56 -23.91 2.18 -2.56
N GLU A 57 -24.92 3.06 -2.68
CA GLU A 57 -26.09 2.79 -3.50
C GLU A 57 -25.72 2.58 -4.99
N LEU A 58 -24.82 3.42 -5.52
CA LEU A 58 -24.29 3.27 -6.88
C LEU A 58 -23.49 1.97 -7.05
N TYR A 59 -22.70 1.57 -6.04
CA TYR A 59 -21.96 0.32 -6.02
C TYR A 59 -22.91 -0.90 -6.06
N LEU A 60 -23.94 -0.92 -5.22
CA LEU A 60 -24.94 -1.98 -5.20
C LEU A 60 -25.70 -2.05 -6.53
N ALA A 61 -26.10 -0.91 -7.10
CA ALA A 61 -26.76 -0.84 -8.39
C ALA A 61 -25.86 -1.35 -9.53
N LEU A 62 -24.56 -1.01 -9.52
CA LEU A 62 -23.59 -1.48 -10.50
C LEU A 62 -23.45 -3.00 -10.45
N ASN A 63 -23.30 -3.56 -9.24
CA ASN A 63 -23.22 -5.00 -9.03
C ASN A 63 -24.49 -5.74 -9.45
N ASN A 64 -25.66 -5.15 -9.22
CA ASN A 64 -26.96 -5.69 -9.66
C ASN A 64 -27.22 -5.50 -11.17
N GLY A 65 -26.33 -4.81 -11.90
CA GLY A 65 -26.48 -4.58 -13.34
C GLY A 65 -27.60 -3.62 -13.70
N THR A 66 -28.01 -2.74 -12.78
CA THR A 66 -29.10 -1.77 -12.99
C THR A 66 -28.61 -0.37 -13.34
N VAL A 67 -27.29 -0.14 -13.31
CA VAL A 67 -26.67 1.13 -13.72
C VAL A 67 -26.52 1.17 -15.24
N ALA A 68 -26.97 2.27 -15.85
CA ALA A 68 -26.66 2.59 -17.24
C ALA A 68 -25.35 3.41 -17.33
N GLY A 69 -24.66 3.34 -18.47
CA GLY A 69 -23.45 4.14 -18.69
C GLY A 69 -22.21 3.67 -17.92
N TYR A 70 -22.19 2.42 -17.44
CA TYR A 70 -20.95 1.79 -16.99
C TYR A 70 -20.03 1.53 -18.18
N GLU A 71 -18.74 1.41 -17.91
CA GLU A 71 -17.69 1.00 -18.84
C GLU A 71 -16.93 -0.22 -18.29
N GLU A 72 -16.12 -0.85 -19.13
CA GLU A 72 -15.21 -1.91 -18.70
C GLU A 72 -14.12 -1.34 -17.79
N PHE A 73 -13.84 -2.03 -16.69
CA PHE A 73 -12.78 -1.62 -15.78
C PHE A 73 -11.42 -2.14 -16.26
N GLU A 74 -10.53 -1.22 -16.60
CA GLU A 74 -9.15 -1.53 -17.00
C GLU A 74 -8.16 -0.81 -16.07
N ALA A 75 -7.38 -1.58 -15.31
CA ALA A 75 -6.43 -1.05 -14.32
C ALA A 75 -5.38 -0.09 -14.93
N HIS A 76 -5.01 -0.27 -16.21
CA HIS A 76 -4.04 0.58 -16.89
C HIS A 76 -4.50 2.05 -17.05
N TYR A 77 -5.81 2.31 -17.03
CA TYR A 77 -6.35 3.68 -17.05
C TYR A 77 -6.53 4.28 -15.64
N CYS A 78 -6.12 3.57 -14.59
CA CYS A 78 -6.22 4.07 -13.22
C CYS A 78 -4.95 4.83 -12.82
N GLU A 79 -5.15 5.86 -12.01
CA GLU A 79 -4.11 6.39 -11.11
C GLU A 79 -4.07 5.53 -9.83
N SER A 80 -3.13 5.83 -8.91
CA SER A 80 -3.34 5.48 -7.51
C SER A 80 -4.67 6.09 -7.00
N PRO A 81 -5.40 5.47 -6.05
CA PRO A 81 -6.75 5.90 -5.66
C PRO A 81 -6.80 7.36 -5.21
N LEU A 82 -5.75 7.83 -4.54
CA LEU A 82 -5.40 9.23 -4.41
C LEU A 82 -4.13 9.47 -5.26
N PRO A 83 -4.18 10.15 -6.42
CA PRO A 83 -2.99 10.39 -7.25
C PRO A 83 -1.95 11.27 -6.55
N ARG A 84 -2.45 12.14 -5.68
CA ARG A 84 -1.73 12.92 -4.68
C ARG A 84 -2.58 12.97 -3.41
N ALA A 85 -1.93 13.03 -2.26
CA ALA A 85 -2.55 13.10 -0.96
C ALA A 85 -1.87 14.17 -0.11
N TYR A 86 -2.57 14.64 0.93
CA TYR A 86 -2.01 15.59 1.88
C TYR A 86 -1.02 14.94 2.85
N GLN A 87 -1.06 13.62 3.00
CA GLN A 87 -0.19 12.88 3.90
C GLN A 87 -0.02 11.41 3.49
N TRP A 88 1.23 10.97 3.45
CA TRP A 88 1.67 9.59 3.46
C TRP A 88 2.57 9.39 4.68
N ALA A 89 2.15 8.55 5.62
CA ALA A 89 2.96 8.17 6.77
C ALA A 89 3.03 6.64 6.84
N ASP A 90 4.24 6.12 6.77
CA ASP A 90 4.44 4.68 6.62
C ASP A 90 5.09 4.09 7.87
N GLY A 91 4.50 3.00 8.34
CA GLY A 91 4.86 2.31 9.56
C GLY A 91 5.96 1.27 9.37
N SER A 92 6.29 0.56 10.44
CA SER A 92 6.98 -0.73 10.35
C SER A 92 6.33 -1.69 11.33
N ALA A 93 5.08 -2.07 11.03
CA ALA A 93 4.23 -2.86 11.89
C ALA A 93 4.72 -4.30 12.06
N TYR A 94 5.40 -4.85 11.06
CA TYR A 94 5.99 -6.17 11.10
C TYR A 94 7.42 -6.07 11.64
N VAL A 95 7.57 -6.06 12.97
CA VAL A 95 8.88 -5.88 13.64
C VAL A 95 9.90 -6.95 13.23
N ASN A 96 9.45 -8.12 12.75
CA ASN A 96 10.29 -9.12 12.10
C ASN A 96 11.19 -8.53 11.00
N HIS A 97 10.62 -7.70 10.12
CA HIS A 97 11.35 -7.04 9.04
C HIS A 97 12.53 -6.21 9.57
N VAL A 98 12.28 -5.43 10.64
CA VAL A 98 13.28 -4.56 11.27
C VAL A 98 14.35 -5.38 11.98
N GLU A 99 13.96 -6.47 12.64
CA GLU A 99 14.86 -7.42 13.30
C GLU A 99 15.86 -8.00 12.28
N LEU A 100 15.41 -8.40 11.10
CA LEU A 100 16.27 -8.92 10.02
C LEU A 100 17.31 -7.90 9.55
N VAL A 101 16.88 -6.66 9.30
CA VAL A 101 17.77 -5.57 8.88
C VAL A 101 18.86 -5.31 9.93
N ARG A 102 18.52 -5.40 11.22
CA ARG A 102 19.47 -5.21 12.33
C ARG A 102 20.44 -6.37 12.47
N LYS A 103 19.94 -7.61 12.46
CA LYS A 103 20.76 -8.84 12.54
C LYS A 103 21.78 -8.92 11.42
N ALA A 104 21.37 -8.64 10.17
CA ALA A 104 22.28 -8.64 9.02
C ALA A 104 23.39 -7.57 9.10
N ARG A 105 23.23 -6.56 9.96
CA ARG A 105 24.24 -5.53 10.26
C ARG A 105 25.02 -5.79 11.56
N GLY A 106 24.76 -6.91 12.23
CA GLY A 106 25.37 -7.23 13.53
C GLY A 106 24.96 -6.28 14.66
N ALA A 107 23.78 -5.65 14.55
CA ALA A 107 23.27 -4.72 15.54
C ALA A 107 22.14 -5.36 16.37
N GLU A 108 22.12 -5.11 17.69
CA GLU A 108 20.99 -5.47 18.53
C GLU A 108 19.79 -4.55 18.25
N MET A 109 18.58 -5.13 18.31
CA MET A 109 17.34 -4.39 18.20
C MET A 109 16.92 -3.89 19.58
N PRO A 110 16.63 -2.58 19.77
CA PRO A 110 16.12 -2.09 21.04
C PRO A 110 14.78 -2.74 21.40
N GLU A 111 14.60 -3.16 22.66
CA GLU A 111 13.34 -3.78 23.12
C GLU A 111 12.12 -2.88 22.88
N SER A 112 12.32 -1.55 22.89
CA SER A 112 11.26 -0.57 22.64
C SER A 112 10.59 -0.76 21.27
N PHE A 113 11.25 -1.36 20.27
CA PHE A 113 10.67 -1.54 18.93
C PHE A 113 9.47 -2.49 18.92
N TRP A 114 9.30 -3.32 19.96
CA TRP A 114 8.13 -4.17 20.15
C TRP A 114 6.93 -3.45 20.78
N THR A 115 7.11 -2.21 21.26
CA THR A 115 6.09 -1.47 22.02
C THR A 115 5.91 -0.01 21.58
N ASP A 116 6.82 0.52 20.78
CA ASP A 116 6.79 1.86 20.20
C ASP A 116 6.90 1.76 18.68
N PRO A 117 5.80 2.01 17.94
CA PRO A 117 5.79 1.92 16.48
C PRO A 117 6.86 2.79 15.84
N LEU A 118 7.51 2.28 14.79
CA LEU A 118 8.29 3.10 13.89
C LEU A 118 7.37 3.67 12.82
N MET A 119 7.58 4.94 12.48
CA MET A 119 6.88 5.61 11.40
C MET A 119 7.75 6.69 10.78
N TYR A 120 7.69 6.84 9.46
CA TYR A 120 8.32 7.95 8.75
C TYR A 120 7.32 8.70 7.87
N GLN A 121 7.63 9.96 7.56
CA GLN A 121 6.83 10.75 6.63
C GLN A 121 7.32 10.51 5.20
N GLY A 122 6.47 9.95 4.34
CA GLY A 122 6.78 9.73 2.93
C GLY A 122 6.32 10.88 2.03
N GLY A 123 6.78 10.87 0.77
CA GLY A 123 6.30 11.79 -0.26
C GLY A 123 4.89 11.41 -0.73
N SER A 124 4.00 12.39 -0.86
CA SER A 124 2.58 12.13 -1.14
C SER A 124 2.01 12.93 -2.32
N ASP A 125 2.84 13.68 -3.04
CA ASP A 125 2.39 14.65 -4.04
C ASP A 125 2.43 14.14 -5.50
N ALA A 126 3.02 12.96 -5.73
CA ALA A 126 3.24 12.40 -7.07
C ALA A 126 3.33 10.87 -7.05
N PHE A 127 2.27 10.17 -6.61
CA PHE A 127 2.27 8.71 -6.63
C PHE A 127 2.27 8.16 -8.06
N ILE A 128 2.84 6.98 -8.23
CA ILE A 128 2.88 6.26 -9.50
C ILE A 128 1.52 5.56 -9.70
N GLY A 129 1.00 5.49 -10.93
CA GLY A 129 -0.17 4.68 -11.23
C GLY A 129 0.12 3.18 -11.06
N PRO A 130 -0.89 2.35 -10.76
CA PRO A 130 -0.71 0.91 -10.49
C PRO A 130 -0.06 0.13 -11.63
N CYS A 131 -0.23 0.59 -12.87
CA CYS A 131 0.35 -0.02 -14.06
C CYS A 131 1.37 0.88 -14.78
N ASP A 132 1.80 1.96 -14.13
CA ASP A 132 2.84 2.83 -14.66
C ASP A 132 4.22 2.30 -14.25
N ASN A 133 5.20 2.53 -15.12
CA ASN A 133 6.56 2.09 -14.87
C ASN A 133 7.18 2.78 -13.66
N ILE A 134 8.08 2.06 -12.99
CA ILE A 134 8.95 2.60 -11.96
C ILE A 134 10.20 3.15 -12.67
N GLU A 135 10.27 4.48 -12.80
CA GLU A 135 11.29 5.11 -13.64
C GLU A 135 12.42 5.75 -12.82
N PHE A 136 13.67 5.36 -13.11
CA PHE A 136 14.85 5.96 -12.49
C PHE A 136 15.97 6.24 -13.50
N ALA A 137 16.83 7.20 -13.17
CA ALA A 137 18.00 7.51 -14.00
C ALA A 137 19.09 6.41 -13.95
N SER A 138 19.11 5.60 -12.88
CA SER A 138 20.08 4.52 -12.68
C SER A 138 19.47 3.40 -11.84
N ASP A 139 19.68 2.15 -12.25
CA ASP A 139 19.34 0.94 -11.49
C ASP A 139 20.45 0.48 -10.52
N GLU A 140 21.60 1.16 -10.52
CA GLU A 140 22.68 0.94 -9.54
C GLU A 140 22.30 1.39 -8.12
N TRP A 141 21.21 2.14 -7.98
CA TRP A 141 20.70 2.62 -6.69
C TRP A 141 20.02 1.54 -5.84
N GLY A 142 19.96 0.31 -6.34
CA GLY A 142 19.39 -0.84 -5.62
C GLY A 142 17.87 -0.72 -5.51
N ILE A 143 17.21 -0.70 -6.67
CA ILE A 143 15.75 -0.58 -6.77
C ILE A 143 15.09 -1.83 -6.16
N ASP A 144 14.16 -1.61 -5.25
CA ASP A 144 13.43 -2.67 -4.56
C ASP A 144 11.95 -2.30 -4.49
N PHE A 145 11.10 -3.33 -4.52
CA PHE A 145 9.69 -3.19 -4.21
C PHE A 145 9.46 -3.48 -2.72
N GLU A 146 8.43 -2.89 -2.15
CA GLU A 146 7.97 -3.21 -0.79
C GLU A 146 6.46 -3.37 -0.82
N GLY A 147 6.01 -4.63 -0.78
CA GLY A 147 4.60 -4.96 -0.76
C GLY A 147 3.99 -4.74 0.62
N GLU A 148 2.99 -3.87 0.69
CA GLU A 148 2.32 -3.52 1.94
C GLU A 148 0.81 -3.32 1.79
N VAL A 149 0.14 -3.13 2.92
CA VAL A 149 -1.25 -2.69 3.01
C VAL A 149 -1.28 -1.28 3.57
N ALA A 150 -2.18 -0.44 3.07
CA ALA A 150 -2.39 0.90 3.59
C ALA A 150 -3.87 1.16 3.87
N VAL A 151 -4.14 2.02 4.85
CA VAL A 151 -5.47 2.56 5.14
C VAL A 151 -5.55 4.05 4.85
N VAL A 152 -6.71 4.51 4.41
CA VAL A 152 -7.04 5.94 4.27
C VAL A 152 -8.00 6.31 5.38
N THR A 153 -7.68 7.40 6.08
CA THR A 153 -8.45 7.88 7.23
C THR A 153 -9.43 9.00 6.82
N GLY A 154 -10.52 9.14 7.59
CA GLY A 154 -11.24 10.40 7.72
C GLY A 154 -10.45 11.39 8.59
N ASP A 155 -11.10 12.42 9.11
CA ASP A 155 -10.43 13.30 10.08
C ASP A 155 -10.17 12.55 11.40
N VAL A 156 -8.94 12.67 11.90
CA VAL A 156 -8.53 12.08 13.18
C VAL A 156 -7.98 13.17 14.09
N PRO A 157 -8.53 13.37 15.30
CA PRO A 157 -8.06 14.40 16.21
C PRO A 157 -6.64 14.09 16.71
N MET A 158 -5.92 15.13 17.11
CA MET A 158 -4.66 14.97 17.83
C MET A 158 -4.91 14.24 19.16
N GLY A 159 -4.09 13.25 19.46
CA GLY A 159 -4.20 12.44 20.67
C GLY A 159 -5.39 11.49 20.65
N ALA A 160 -5.78 11.01 19.47
CA ALA A 160 -6.89 10.08 19.30
C ALA A 160 -6.71 8.82 20.15
N SER A 161 -7.83 8.33 20.66
CA SER A 161 -7.97 7.00 21.24
C SER A 161 -7.96 5.92 20.16
N VAL A 162 -7.76 4.66 20.58
CA VAL A 162 -7.85 3.50 19.68
C VAL A 162 -9.23 3.44 19.01
N ALA A 163 -10.32 3.70 19.75
CA ALA A 163 -11.67 3.67 19.17
C ALA A 163 -11.86 4.74 18.07
N GLU A 164 -11.39 5.97 18.31
CA GLU A 164 -11.42 7.04 17.29
C GLU A 164 -10.57 6.67 16.06
N ALA A 165 -9.41 6.05 16.27
CA ALA A 165 -8.57 5.54 15.18
C ALA A 165 -9.28 4.46 14.36
N GLN A 166 -9.90 3.47 15.01
CA GLN A 166 -10.66 2.41 14.36
C GLN A 166 -11.82 2.95 13.52
N GLU A 167 -12.62 3.84 14.12
CA GLU A 167 -13.76 4.48 13.46
C GLU A 167 -13.36 5.44 12.35
N SER A 168 -12.09 5.87 12.28
CA SER A 168 -11.60 6.77 11.25
C SER A 168 -11.21 6.08 9.95
N ILE A 169 -11.03 4.76 9.92
CA ILE A 169 -10.61 4.04 8.71
C ILE A 169 -11.76 4.07 7.69
N ARG A 170 -11.47 4.56 6.47
CA ARG A 170 -12.46 4.72 5.39
C ARG A 170 -12.23 3.73 4.27
N LEU A 171 -10.97 3.58 3.87
CA LEU A 171 -10.57 2.74 2.75
C LEU A 171 -9.30 1.96 3.08
N ILE A 172 -9.13 0.81 2.42
CA ILE A 172 -7.94 -0.03 2.45
C ILE A 172 -7.47 -0.25 1.00
N MET A 173 -6.17 -0.29 0.80
CA MET A 173 -5.52 -0.52 -0.50
C MET A 173 -4.18 -1.23 -0.32
N LEU A 174 -3.62 -1.76 -1.41
CA LEU A 174 -2.24 -2.26 -1.42
C LEU A 174 -1.30 -1.11 -1.81
N VAL A 175 -0.03 -1.22 -1.40
CA VAL A 175 1.02 -0.28 -1.79
C VAL A 175 2.29 -1.04 -2.18
N ASN A 176 2.99 -0.50 -3.17
CA ASN A 176 4.39 -0.75 -3.47
C ASN A 176 5.20 0.46 -2.99
N ASP A 177 5.85 0.35 -1.82
CA ASP A 177 6.69 1.41 -1.29
C ASP A 177 8.12 1.36 -1.86
N VAL A 178 8.23 1.78 -3.13
CA VAL A 178 9.45 1.70 -3.92
C VAL A 178 10.63 2.26 -3.14
N SER A 179 11.71 1.48 -3.08
CA SER A 179 12.87 1.78 -2.25
C SER A 179 14.17 1.75 -3.04
N LEU A 180 15.09 2.67 -2.76
CA LEU A 180 16.44 2.71 -3.34
C LEU A 180 17.46 2.32 -2.27
N ARG A 181 17.63 1.01 -2.08
CA ARG A 181 18.38 0.41 -0.97
C ARG A 181 19.85 0.79 -0.93
N GLY A 182 20.44 1.10 -2.09
CA GLY A 182 21.81 1.60 -2.20
C GLY A 182 21.99 3.00 -1.60
N LEU A 183 20.92 3.81 -1.56
CA LEU A 183 20.95 5.18 -1.02
C LEU A 183 20.60 5.24 0.47
N ILE A 184 19.80 4.28 0.97
CA ILE A 184 19.31 4.25 2.36
C ILE A 184 20.42 4.43 3.41
N PRO A 185 21.55 3.67 3.40
CA PRO A 185 22.52 3.75 4.49
C PRO A 185 23.16 5.14 4.65
N ALA A 186 23.55 5.75 3.53
CA ALA A 186 24.17 7.08 3.53
C ALA A 186 23.15 8.17 3.88
N GLU A 187 21.90 8.02 3.45
CA GLU A 187 20.84 8.97 3.77
C GLU A 187 20.47 8.94 5.26
N LEU A 188 20.23 7.75 5.82
CA LEU A 188 19.93 7.61 7.25
C LEU A 188 21.10 8.04 8.15
N ALA A 189 22.34 7.87 7.70
CA ALA A 189 23.51 8.36 8.43
C ALA A 189 23.54 9.90 8.58
N LYS A 190 22.80 10.65 7.76
CA LYS A 190 22.62 12.10 7.92
C LYS A 190 21.67 12.47 9.06
N GLY A 191 20.89 11.51 9.57
CA GLY A 191 20.00 11.69 10.72
C GLY A 191 18.67 12.39 10.43
N PHE A 192 18.26 12.49 9.15
CA PHE A 192 17.05 13.22 8.71
C PHE A 192 15.98 12.31 8.09
N GLY A 193 15.99 11.02 8.43
CA GLY A 193 15.04 10.04 7.87
C GLY A 193 15.29 9.78 6.38
N PHE A 194 14.24 9.35 5.69
CA PHE A 194 14.25 9.04 4.27
C PHE A 194 13.78 10.23 3.44
N PHE A 195 14.36 10.41 2.26
CA PHE A 195 13.86 11.38 1.28
C PHE A 195 14.20 10.93 -0.15
N GLN A 196 15.48 10.84 -0.49
CA GLN A 196 15.93 10.40 -1.81
C GLN A 196 15.78 8.88 -1.97
N SER A 197 15.96 8.14 -0.87
CA SER A 197 15.93 6.68 -0.90
C SER A 197 14.53 6.07 -0.86
N LYS A 198 13.50 6.91 -0.66
CA LYS A 198 12.07 6.59 -0.73
C LYS A 198 11.41 7.48 -1.79
N PRO A 199 11.54 7.12 -3.09
CA PRO A 199 10.87 7.80 -4.19
C PRO A 199 9.35 7.64 -4.13
N SER A 200 8.64 8.08 -5.17
CA SER A 200 7.19 7.91 -5.28
C SER A 200 6.76 6.44 -5.16
N SER A 201 5.89 6.15 -4.20
CA SER A 201 5.21 4.86 -4.05
C SER A 201 4.07 4.71 -5.08
N ALA A 202 3.55 3.49 -5.23
CA ALA A 202 2.38 3.18 -6.08
C ALA A 202 1.32 2.43 -5.26
N PHE A 203 0.04 2.72 -5.47
CA PHE A 203 -1.06 2.02 -4.79
C PHE A 203 -1.88 1.17 -5.76
N SER A 204 -2.66 0.22 -5.23
CA SER A 204 -3.53 -0.64 -6.04
C SER A 204 -4.58 0.16 -6.84
N PRO A 205 -5.04 -0.34 -8.00
CA PRO A 205 -6.05 0.36 -8.81
C PRO A 205 -7.33 0.72 -8.06
N VAL A 206 -7.70 -0.12 -7.08
CA VAL A 206 -8.90 0.04 -6.28
C VAL A 206 -8.53 0.16 -4.81
N ALA A 207 -9.23 1.06 -4.12
CA ALA A 207 -9.34 1.09 -2.67
C ALA A 207 -10.75 0.60 -2.25
N VAL A 208 -10.84 -0.18 -1.19
CA VAL A 208 -12.09 -0.82 -0.74
C VAL A 208 -12.46 -0.36 0.66
N THR A 209 -13.75 -0.28 0.97
CA THR A 209 -14.20 -0.05 2.35
C THR A 209 -13.96 -1.30 3.20
N PRO A 210 -13.78 -1.19 4.53
CA PRO A 210 -13.51 -2.34 5.39
C PRO A 210 -14.54 -3.48 5.29
N ASP A 211 -15.82 -3.16 5.12
CA ASP A 211 -16.89 -4.15 4.96
C ASP A 211 -16.74 -5.01 3.69
N GLU A 212 -16.07 -4.51 2.64
CA GLU A 212 -15.83 -5.27 1.40
C GLU A 212 -14.87 -6.45 1.64
N LEU A 213 -14.01 -6.37 2.67
CA LEU A 213 -13.14 -7.47 3.06
C LEU A 213 -13.85 -8.57 3.88
N GLY A 214 -15.07 -8.30 4.38
CA GLY A 214 -15.83 -9.24 5.20
C GLY A 214 -15.02 -9.78 6.39
N ASP A 215 -15.04 -11.09 6.57
CA ASP A 215 -14.35 -11.78 7.70
C ASP A 215 -12.82 -11.70 7.63
N ALA A 216 -12.25 -11.21 6.52
CA ALA A 216 -10.80 -10.98 6.41
C ALA A 216 -10.34 -9.69 7.10
N TRP A 217 -11.26 -8.80 7.49
CA TRP A 217 -10.95 -7.59 8.24
C TRP A 217 -11.37 -7.74 9.70
N TYR A 218 -10.40 -7.94 10.59
CA TYR A 218 -10.61 -7.96 12.03
C TYR A 218 -9.34 -7.50 12.75
N GLU A 219 -9.46 -7.11 14.02
CA GLU A 219 -8.34 -6.55 14.81
C GLU A 219 -7.61 -5.40 14.08
N ASN A 220 -8.31 -4.65 13.23
CA ASN A 220 -7.76 -3.56 12.41
C ASN A 220 -6.60 -4.02 11.50
N LYS A 221 -6.70 -5.26 11.00
CA LYS A 221 -5.73 -5.89 10.10
C LYS A 221 -6.46 -6.61 8.98
N VAL A 222 -5.75 -6.77 7.87
CA VAL A 222 -6.19 -7.62 6.77
C VAL A 222 -5.59 -9.01 6.94
N HIS A 223 -6.40 -10.05 7.10
CA HIS A 223 -5.96 -11.42 7.36
C HIS A 223 -5.86 -12.28 6.10
N LEU A 224 -5.24 -11.76 5.05
CA LEU A 224 -5.06 -12.43 3.76
C LEU A 224 -3.61 -12.41 3.28
N PRO A 225 -3.19 -13.36 2.44
CA PRO A 225 -1.89 -13.33 1.78
C PRO A 225 -1.74 -12.13 0.84
N LEU A 226 -0.67 -11.35 1.01
CA LEU A 226 -0.20 -10.40 0.01
C LEU A 226 0.69 -11.13 -0.99
N VAL A 227 0.19 -11.32 -2.21
CA VAL A 227 0.86 -12.09 -3.25
C VAL A 227 1.74 -11.19 -4.10
N SER A 228 3.04 -11.50 -4.15
CA SER A 228 4.01 -10.83 -5.00
C SER A 228 4.58 -11.77 -6.05
N THR A 229 4.53 -11.35 -7.32
CA THR A 229 5.13 -12.04 -8.46
C THR A 229 6.23 -11.18 -9.05
N TYR A 230 7.48 -11.64 -8.92
CA TYR A 230 8.67 -10.94 -9.41
C TYR A 230 9.19 -11.64 -10.67
N ASN A 231 9.31 -10.92 -11.79
CA ASN A 231 9.73 -11.47 -13.08
C ASN A 231 8.96 -12.74 -13.48
N HIS A 232 7.63 -12.67 -13.37
CA HIS A 232 6.69 -13.76 -13.68
C HIS A 232 6.83 -15.01 -12.80
N LYS A 233 7.54 -14.92 -11.67
CA LYS A 233 7.71 -16.01 -10.71
C LYS A 233 7.11 -15.62 -9.35
N PRO A 234 6.43 -16.55 -8.65
CA PRO A 234 6.01 -16.32 -7.28
C PRO A 234 7.22 -15.95 -6.41
N PHE A 235 7.13 -14.82 -5.72
CA PHE A 235 8.17 -14.32 -4.83
C PHE A 235 7.74 -14.36 -3.36
N GLY A 236 6.48 -13.99 -3.10
CA GLY A 236 5.93 -13.84 -1.77
C GLY A 236 4.43 -14.05 -1.74
N ARG A 237 3.95 -14.52 -0.59
CA ARG A 237 2.57 -14.65 -0.17
C ARG A 237 2.43 -14.56 1.37
N PRO A 238 3.20 -13.69 2.08
CA PRO A 238 3.02 -13.56 3.52
C PRO A 238 1.62 -13.02 3.83
N ASN A 239 1.04 -13.49 4.94
CA ASN A 239 -0.27 -13.05 5.39
C ASN A 239 -0.14 -11.73 6.16
N ALA A 240 -0.90 -10.71 5.73
CA ALA A 240 -0.85 -9.37 6.31
C ALA A 240 -1.35 -9.32 7.77
N GLY A 241 -2.10 -10.30 8.24
CA GLY A 241 -2.58 -10.37 9.62
C GLY A 241 -1.64 -11.13 10.57
N ILE A 242 -0.61 -11.79 10.04
CA ILE A 242 0.35 -12.58 10.83
C ILE A 242 1.59 -11.72 11.10
N ASP A 243 2.13 -11.79 12.32
CA ASP A 243 3.34 -11.07 12.77
C ASP A 243 3.27 -9.53 12.68
N MET A 244 2.10 -8.96 12.35
CA MET A 244 1.82 -7.53 12.45
C MET A 244 1.70 -7.14 13.93
N THR A 245 2.78 -6.60 14.49
CA THR A 245 2.93 -6.27 15.91
C THR A 245 2.04 -5.10 16.32
N PHE A 246 1.90 -4.11 15.44
CA PHE A 246 1.06 -2.93 15.64
C PHE A 246 -0.05 -2.94 14.60
N ASP A 247 -1.31 -2.91 15.03
CA ASP A 247 -2.44 -2.86 14.09
C ASP A 247 -2.60 -1.43 13.49
N PHE A 248 -3.50 -1.24 12.53
CA PHE A 248 -3.68 0.09 11.94
C PHE A 248 -4.18 1.15 12.94
N ALA A 249 -4.92 0.76 13.98
CA ALA A 249 -5.34 1.69 15.01
C ALA A 249 -4.16 2.15 15.87
N ASP A 250 -3.24 1.24 16.22
CA ASP A 250 -1.98 1.58 16.92
C ASP A 250 -1.14 2.57 16.10
N LEU A 251 -1.01 2.35 14.79
CA LEU A 251 -0.27 3.25 13.90
C LEU A 251 -0.91 4.63 13.81
N ILE A 252 -2.24 4.71 13.70
CA ILE A 252 -2.98 6.00 13.67
C ILE A 252 -2.84 6.74 15.01
N VAL A 253 -2.95 6.04 16.15
CA VAL A 253 -2.73 6.63 17.49
C VAL A 253 -1.31 7.16 17.61
N HIS A 254 -0.30 6.41 17.13
CA HIS A 254 1.08 6.86 17.09
C HIS A 254 1.23 8.14 16.25
N ALA A 255 0.69 8.15 15.03
CA ALA A 255 0.75 9.28 14.10
C ALA A 255 0.07 10.54 14.67
N THR A 256 -1.01 10.36 15.43
CA THR A 256 -1.83 11.46 15.95
C THR A 256 -1.37 11.99 17.31
N LYS A 257 -0.35 11.38 17.93
CA LYS A 257 0.14 11.75 19.27
C LYS A 257 0.36 13.25 19.47
N THR A 258 0.82 13.96 18.44
CA THR A 258 1.17 15.39 18.50
C THR A 258 0.62 16.22 17.34
N ARG A 259 -0.25 15.65 16.50
CA ARG A 259 -0.89 16.33 15.37
C ARG A 259 -2.23 15.65 15.02
N PRO A 260 -3.19 16.35 14.41
CA PRO A 260 -4.31 15.68 13.77
C PRO A 260 -3.88 15.03 12.44
N LEU A 261 -4.70 14.13 11.92
CA LEU A 261 -4.68 13.70 10.52
C LEU A 261 -5.94 14.25 9.84
N SER A 262 -5.80 14.87 8.68
CA SER A 262 -6.96 15.28 7.89
C SER A 262 -7.49 14.11 7.06
N ALA A 263 -8.77 14.16 6.70
CA ALA A 263 -9.38 13.24 5.75
C ALA A 263 -8.50 13.03 4.49
N GLY A 264 -8.31 11.77 4.11
CA GLY A 264 -7.40 11.38 3.03
C GLY A 264 -5.96 11.14 3.44
N ALA A 265 -5.61 11.24 4.73
CA ALA A 265 -4.29 10.81 5.20
C ALA A 265 -4.15 9.28 5.06
N ILE A 266 -3.03 8.86 4.46
CA ILE A 266 -2.70 7.46 4.17
C ILE A 266 -1.72 6.96 5.24
N ILE A 267 -2.04 5.83 5.87
CA ILE A 267 -1.20 5.14 6.84
C ILE A 267 -0.80 3.77 6.31
N GLY A 268 0.51 3.54 6.16
CA GLY A 268 1.08 2.30 5.65
C GLY A 268 1.44 1.34 6.76
N SER A 269 1.33 0.04 6.48
CA SER A 269 1.71 -0.99 7.43
C SER A 269 3.24 -1.12 7.59
N GLY A 270 4.03 -0.69 6.61
CA GLY A 270 5.35 -1.25 6.37
C GLY A 270 5.28 -2.64 5.75
N THR A 271 6.40 -3.08 5.19
CA THR A 271 6.51 -4.31 4.40
C THR A 271 5.96 -5.54 5.14
N VAL A 272 5.01 -6.25 4.52
CA VAL A 272 4.41 -7.46 5.12
C VAL A 272 5.48 -8.54 5.27
N SER A 273 5.68 -9.02 6.49
CA SER A 273 6.75 -9.97 6.81
C SER A 273 6.26 -11.01 7.81
N ASN A 274 6.55 -12.29 7.55
CA ASN A 274 6.15 -13.40 8.42
C ASN A 274 7.37 -14.27 8.78
N LYS A 275 7.48 -14.68 10.06
CA LYS A 275 8.54 -15.58 10.55
C LYS A 275 8.34 -17.03 10.11
N GLN A 276 7.11 -17.45 9.81
CA GLN A 276 6.79 -18.80 9.34
C GLN A 276 7.23 -19.92 10.32
N GLY A 277 7.29 -19.63 11.62
CA GLY A 277 7.82 -20.55 12.62
C GLY A 277 9.33 -20.81 12.52
N THR A 278 10.05 -20.05 11.68
CA THR A 278 11.51 -20.00 11.63
C THR A 278 12.01 -18.72 12.29
N GLU A 279 13.33 -18.52 12.35
CA GLU A 279 13.88 -17.28 12.91
C GLU A 279 13.63 -16.07 11.99
N HIS A 280 13.46 -16.29 10.69
CA HIS A 280 13.60 -15.26 9.66
C HIS A 280 12.59 -15.33 8.49
N GLY A 281 11.69 -16.32 8.46
CA GLY A 281 10.93 -16.66 7.26
C GLY A 281 11.71 -17.58 6.31
N THR A 282 11.03 -18.07 5.28
CA THR A 282 11.57 -18.99 4.26
C THR A 282 11.01 -18.62 2.88
N SER A 283 11.83 -18.77 1.84
CA SER A 283 11.42 -18.52 0.45
C SER A 283 10.33 -19.48 -0.02
N ILE A 284 9.58 -19.13 -1.07
CA ILE A 284 8.58 -20.05 -1.66
C ILE A 284 9.26 -21.32 -2.19
N GLU A 285 10.42 -21.20 -2.83
CA GLU A 285 11.17 -22.34 -3.39
C GLU A 285 11.63 -23.34 -2.32
N GLU A 286 11.90 -22.85 -1.11
CA GLU A 286 12.28 -23.67 0.05
C GLU A 286 11.06 -24.10 0.90
N GLY A 287 9.83 -23.90 0.40
CA GLY A 287 8.59 -24.38 1.03
C GLY A 287 7.90 -23.40 1.98
N GLY A 288 8.36 -22.15 2.05
CA GLY A 288 7.78 -21.08 2.85
C GLY A 288 6.69 -20.27 2.16
N VAL A 289 6.39 -19.10 2.73
CA VAL A 289 5.50 -18.09 2.13
C VAL A 289 6.24 -16.96 1.43
N GLY A 290 7.58 -16.98 1.37
CA GLY A 290 8.36 -15.92 0.74
C GLY A 290 8.33 -14.60 1.49
N TYR A 291 8.60 -13.51 0.76
CA TYR A 291 8.89 -12.18 1.29
C TYR A 291 8.18 -11.11 0.48
N SER A 292 8.01 -9.91 1.03
CA SER A 292 7.41 -8.78 0.31
C SER A 292 8.42 -7.76 -0.21
N CYS A 293 9.74 -8.04 -0.09
CA CYS A 293 10.81 -7.25 -0.70
C CYS A 293 12.09 -8.08 -0.94
N ILE A 294 12.96 -7.62 -1.84
CA ILE A 294 14.25 -8.27 -2.12
C ILE A 294 15.23 -8.06 -0.96
N ALA A 295 15.12 -6.95 -0.23
CA ALA A 295 15.98 -6.67 0.92
C ALA A 295 15.93 -7.80 1.96
N GLU A 296 14.77 -8.37 2.29
CA GLU A 296 14.67 -9.48 3.24
C GLU A 296 15.44 -10.72 2.79
N VAL A 297 15.28 -11.12 1.52
CA VAL A 297 16.04 -12.22 0.91
C VAL A 297 17.54 -11.98 1.10
N ARG A 298 18.01 -10.78 0.75
CA ARG A 298 19.42 -10.40 0.86
C ARG A 298 19.94 -10.38 2.29
N MET A 299 19.11 -9.98 3.26
CA MET A 299 19.47 -10.02 4.68
C MET A 299 19.65 -11.46 5.15
N ILE A 300 18.76 -12.36 4.74
CA ILE A 300 18.83 -13.78 5.09
C ILE A 300 20.05 -14.45 4.45
N GLU A 301 20.32 -14.19 3.17
CA GLU A 301 21.57 -14.62 2.51
C GLU A 301 22.81 -14.10 3.25
N THR A 302 22.77 -12.87 3.74
CA THR A 302 23.89 -12.32 4.52
C THR A 302 24.07 -13.03 5.86
N ILE A 303 22.98 -13.33 6.56
CA ILE A 303 23.02 -14.06 7.84
C ILE A 303 23.50 -15.51 7.63
N ARG A 304 23.00 -16.20 6.59
CA ARG A 304 23.28 -17.60 6.29
C ARG A 304 24.65 -17.82 5.64
N ASP A 305 24.97 -17.00 4.64
CA ASP A 305 26.08 -17.21 3.70
C ASP A 305 27.18 -16.14 3.81
N GLY A 306 26.99 -15.13 4.68
CA GLY A 306 27.94 -14.04 4.94
C GLY A 306 27.91 -12.89 3.92
N LYS A 307 27.13 -13.03 2.83
CA LYS A 307 26.91 -11.97 1.82
C LYS A 307 25.63 -12.22 1.03
N PRO A 308 25.00 -11.17 0.46
CA PRO A 308 23.89 -11.35 -0.45
C PRO A 308 24.34 -11.88 -1.82
N SER A 309 23.52 -12.72 -2.44
CA SER A 309 23.65 -13.22 -3.81
C SER A 309 22.55 -12.72 -4.74
N THR A 310 21.35 -12.47 -4.23
CA THR A 310 20.21 -12.00 -5.01
C THR A 310 20.38 -10.53 -5.33
N ASN A 311 20.37 -10.14 -6.61
CA ASN A 311 20.43 -8.73 -7.02
C ASN A 311 19.10 -8.01 -6.74
N PHE A 312 19.18 -6.70 -6.55
CA PHE A 312 18.01 -5.82 -6.62
C PHE A 312 17.48 -5.73 -8.06
N MET A 313 16.34 -5.05 -8.25
CA MET A 313 15.73 -4.89 -9.57
C MET A 313 16.62 -4.07 -10.51
N SER A 314 16.64 -4.46 -11.77
CA SER A 314 17.29 -3.78 -12.89
C SER A 314 16.24 -3.30 -13.91
N PHE A 315 16.66 -2.45 -14.86
CA PHE A 315 15.77 -2.06 -15.95
C PHE A 315 15.25 -3.28 -16.72
N GLY A 316 13.93 -3.35 -16.91
CA GLY A 316 13.21 -4.45 -17.53
C GLY A 316 12.56 -5.42 -16.55
N ASP A 317 13.00 -5.44 -15.28
CA ASP A 317 12.38 -6.29 -14.26
C ASP A 317 10.95 -5.83 -13.94
N SER A 318 10.08 -6.80 -13.62
CA SER A 318 8.67 -6.56 -13.32
C SER A 318 8.27 -7.06 -11.95
N ILE A 319 7.35 -6.33 -11.30
CA ILE A 319 6.74 -6.69 -10.03
C ILE A 319 5.22 -6.56 -10.15
N ARG A 320 4.53 -7.60 -9.72
CA ARG A 320 3.07 -7.62 -9.59
C ARG A 320 2.66 -7.91 -8.15
N LEU A 321 1.83 -7.06 -7.55
CA LEU A 321 1.31 -7.20 -6.19
C LEU A 321 -0.21 -7.30 -6.20
N GLU A 322 -0.73 -8.31 -5.52
CA GLU A 322 -2.15 -8.69 -5.53
C GLU A 322 -2.59 -9.24 -4.17
N MET A 323 -3.90 -9.21 -3.92
CA MET A 323 -4.49 -9.90 -2.79
C MET A 323 -5.85 -10.45 -3.20
N PHE A 324 -6.08 -11.71 -2.83
CA PHE A 324 -7.26 -12.48 -3.24
C PHE A 324 -8.11 -12.82 -2.02
N ASP A 325 -9.43 -12.85 -2.21
CA ASP A 325 -10.36 -13.35 -1.20
C ASP A 325 -10.28 -14.89 -1.06
N ALA A 326 -11.09 -15.46 -0.16
CA ALA A 326 -11.14 -16.90 0.08
C ALA A 326 -11.61 -17.72 -1.14
N ASP A 327 -12.32 -17.10 -2.07
CA ASP A 327 -12.81 -17.71 -3.31
C ASP A 327 -11.81 -17.54 -4.47
N GLY A 328 -10.69 -16.83 -4.25
CA GLY A 328 -9.65 -16.57 -5.23
C GLY A 328 -9.92 -15.38 -6.15
N ASN A 329 -10.90 -14.53 -5.83
CA ASN A 329 -11.15 -13.30 -6.59
C ASN A 329 -10.20 -12.19 -6.14
N ASN A 330 -9.70 -11.40 -7.10
CA ASN A 330 -8.85 -10.26 -6.77
C ASN A 330 -9.68 -9.14 -6.10
N ILE A 331 -9.19 -8.65 -4.96
CA ILE A 331 -9.89 -7.64 -4.16
C ILE A 331 -9.61 -6.23 -4.68
N PHE A 332 -8.35 -5.88 -4.90
CA PHE A 332 -7.88 -4.50 -5.12
C PHE A 332 -7.49 -4.19 -6.57
N GLY A 333 -7.55 -5.19 -7.45
CA GLY A 333 -6.83 -5.18 -8.71
C GLY A 333 -5.35 -5.49 -8.46
N SER A 334 -4.51 -5.18 -9.45
CA SER A 334 -3.09 -5.51 -9.40
C SER A 334 -2.26 -4.24 -9.56
N ILE A 335 -1.30 -4.04 -8.67
CA ILE A 335 -0.12 -3.23 -9.01
C ILE A 335 0.70 -4.12 -9.94
N ASP A 336 1.00 -3.67 -11.16
CA ASP A 336 1.73 -4.44 -12.18
C ASP A 336 2.67 -3.50 -12.92
N GLN A 337 3.91 -3.44 -12.45
CA GLN A 337 4.86 -2.40 -12.84
C GLN A 337 6.14 -3.02 -13.39
N GLN A 338 6.74 -2.31 -14.34
CA GLN A 338 8.10 -2.60 -14.84
C GLN A 338 9.04 -1.47 -14.45
N VAL A 339 10.28 -1.82 -14.10
CA VAL A 339 11.36 -0.86 -13.88
C VAL A 339 11.90 -0.40 -15.23
N SER A 340 11.94 0.91 -15.48
CA SER A 340 12.48 1.46 -16.73
C SER A 340 13.41 2.65 -16.50
N GLN A 341 14.21 2.95 -17.52
CA GLN A 341 15.09 4.11 -17.48
C GLN A 341 14.26 5.38 -17.66
N TYR A 342 14.36 6.30 -16.70
CA TYR A 342 13.76 7.62 -16.82
C TYR A 342 14.46 8.44 -17.92
N LEU A 343 13.68 8.88 -18.91
CA LEU A 343 14.14 9.76 -19.97
C LEU A 343 13.51 11.14 -19.76
N LYS A 344 14.36 12.14 -19.49
CA LYS A 344 13.90 13.52 -19.36
C LYS A 344 13.37 14.02 -20.71
N HIS A 345 12.06 14.26 -20.78
CA HIS A 345 11.38 14.82 -21.96
C HIS A 345 11.36 16.35 -21.96
#